data_AF-X1SP49-F1
#
_entry.id   AF-X1SP49-F1
#
_cell.length_a   1.000
_cell.length_b   1.000
_cell.length_c   1.000
_cell.angle_alpha   90.00
_cell.angle_beta   90.00
_cell.angle_gamma   90.00
#
_symmetry.space_group_name_H-M   'P 1'
#
loop_
_entity.id
_entity.type
_entity.pdbx_description
1 polymer ?
#
loop_
_entity_poly.entity_id
_entity_poly.type
_entity_poly.pdbx_seq_one_letter_code
_entity_poly.pdbx_strand_id
1 'polypeptide(L)' 'MVRSLEEMAAKGVRKLTAKVATMPGSWAAAKPRMKANYARMPFGPRIKAAYAAGIDAGVYHAPDPVKWATNWKAKMSE' A
#
# COMPACT_ATOMS: atom_id res chain seq x y z
N MET A 1 -23.48 -0.38 19.57
CA MET A 1 -23.21 -1.82 19.75
C MET A 1 -21.71 -2.06 19.64
N VAL A 2 -21.13 -2.75 20.62
CA VAL A 2 -19.79 -3.32 20.53
C VAL A 2 -19.84 -4.41 19.46
N ARG A 3 -18.91 -4.38 18.50
CA ARG A 3 -18.82 -5.39 17.44
C ARG A 3 -17.92 -6.52 17.90
N SER A 4 -18.26 -7.76 17.55
CA SER A 4 -17.34 -8.88 17.77
C SER A 4 -16.06 -8.70 16.94
N LEU A 5 -14.98 -9.40 17.34
CA LEU A 5 -13.72 -9.38 16.59
C LEU A 5 -13.92 -9.81 15.14
N GLU A 6 -14.75 -10.82 14.90
CA GLU A 6 -15.10 -11.30 13.55
C GLU A 6 -15.86 -10.25 12.74
N GLU A 7 -16.82 -9.54 13.33
CA GLU A 7 -17.55 -8.46 12.65
C GLU A 7 -16.64 -7.29 12.28
N MET A 8 -15.65 -6.98 13.12
CA MET A 8 -14.65 -5.95 12.83
C MET A 8 -13.72 -6.38 11.70
N ALA A 9 -13.24 -7.63 11.73
CA ALA A 9 -12.42 -8.20 10.66
C ALA A 9 -13.17 -8.24 9.32
N ALA A 10 -14.42 -8.73 9.31
CA ALA A 10 -15.27 -8.78 8.11
C ALA A 10 -15.49 -7.39 7.51
N LYS A 11 -15.74 -6.37 8.35
CA LYS A 11 -15.82 -4.98 7.89
C LYS A 11 -14.53 -4.51 7.25
N GLY A 12 -13.37 -4.86 7.82
CA GLY A 12 -12.06 -4.51 7.29
C GLY A 12 -11.78 -5.18 5.95
N VAL A 13 -12.07 -6.49 5.83
CA VAL A 13 -11.98 -7.24 4.56
C VAL A 13 -12.81 -6.55 3.49
N ARG A 14 -14.09 -6.25 3.76
CA ARG A 14 -14.97 -5.58 2.80
C ARG A 14 -14.38 -4.25 2.30
N LYS A 15 -13.85 -3.44 3.23
CA LYS A 15 -13.20 -2.17 2.88
C LYS A 15 -11.94 -2.36 2.05
N LEU A 16 -11.11 -3.32 2.42
CA LEU A 16 -9.87 -3.61 1.71
C LEU A 16 -10.16 -4.13 0.30
N THR A 17 -11.06 -5.11 0.16
CA THR A 17 -11.49 -5.65 -1.13
C THR A 17 -12.03 -4.55 -2.05
N ALA A 18 -12.88 -3.65 -1.54
CA ALA A 18 -13.37 -2.51 -2.33
C ALA A 18 -12.24 -1.58 -2.78
N LYS A 19 -11.21 -1.38 -1.94
CA LYS A 19 -10.07 -0.51 -2.25
C LYS A 19 -9.07 -1.14 -3.21
N VAL A 20 -8.89 -2.46 -3.16
CA VAL A 20 -7.92 -3.20 -3.99
C VAL A 20 -8.12 -2.90 -5.48
N ALA A 21 -9.36 -2.72 -5.93
CA ALA A 21 -9.67 -2.40 -7.33
C ALA A 21 -9.03 -1.08 -7.81
N THR A 22 -8.89 -0.07 -6.95
CA THR A 22 -8.40 1.26 -7.34
C THR A 22 -6.93 1.49 -7.02
N MET A 23 -6.33 0.63 -6.21
CA MET A 23 -4.94 0.77 -5.75
C MET A 23 -3.89 0.66 -6.86
N PRO A 24 -3.97 -0.27 -7.84
CA PRO A 24 -3.00 -0.34 -8.94
C PRO A 24 -2.93 0.97 -9.75
N GLY A 25 -4.09 1.54 -10.09
CA GLY A 25 -4.17 2.81 -10.80
C GLY A 25 -3.60 3.97 -9.98
N SER A 26 -3.91 4.00 -8.67
CA SER A 26 -3.36 5.00 -7.75
C SER A 26 -1.84 4.90 -7.63
N TRP A 27 -1.28 3.68 -7.60
CA TRP A 27 0.17 3.45 -7.61
C TRP A 27 0.80 3.98 -8.89
N ALA A 28 0.28 3.58 -10.06
CA ALA A 28 0.78 4.05 -11.36
C ALA A 28 0.76 5.58 -11.46
N ALA A 29 -0.34 6.21 -11.06
CA ALA A 29 -0.49 7.67 -11.05
C ALA A 29 0.41 8.38 -10.01
N ALA A 30 0.91 7.67 -9.00
CA ALA A 30 1.83 8.24 -8.02
C ALA A 30 3.28 8.27 -8.52
N LYS A 31 3.71 7.31 -9.37
CA LYS A 31 5.11 7.18 -9.81
C LYS A 31 5.71 8.50 -10.34
N PRO A 32 5.05 9.28 -11.23
CA PRO A 32 5.61 10.53 -11.72
C PRO A 32 5.84 11.56 -10.62
N ARG A 33 4.87 11.71 -9.69
CA ARG A 33 4.97 12.66 -8.57
C ARG A 33 6.11 12.29 -7.62
N MET A 34 6.30 10.99 -7.37
CA MET A 34 7.36 10.48 -6.50
C MET A 34 8.73 10.85 -7.07
N LYS A 35 8.96 10.58 -8.36
CA LYS A 35 10.21 10.93 -9.05
C LYS A 35 10.44 12.45 -9.06
N ALA A 36 9.42 13.24 -9.40
CA ALA A 36 9.52 14.69 -9.45
C ALA A 36 9.87 15.31 -8.09
N ASN A 37 9.21 14.87 -7.02
CA ASN A 37 9.48 15.38 -5.67
C ASN A 37 10.86 14.97 -5.18
N TYR A 38 11.27 13.71 -5.41
CA TYR A 38 12.58 13.23 -5.01
C TYR A 38 13.72 13.92 -5.78
N ALA A 39 13.52 14.24 -7.05
CA ALA A 39 14.50 14.98 -7.85
C ALA A 39 14.81 16.39 -7.29
N ARG A 40 13.85 17.01 -6.58
CA ARG A 40 14.01 18.32 -5.94
C ARG A 40 14.81 18.29 -4.63
N MET A 41 15.03 17.11 -4.05
CA MET A 41 15.77 16.98 -2.79
C MET A 41 17.27 17.26 -2.98
N PRO A 42 18.02 17.67 -1.95
CA PRO A 42 19.44 17.99 -2.05
C PRO A 42 20.36 16.75 -2.12
N PHE A 43 19.89 15.66 -2.74
CA PHE A 43 20.70 14.46 -2.96
C PHE A 43 21.55 14.56 -4.22
N GLY A 44 22.68 13.86 -4.23
CA GLY A 44 23.54 13.75 -5.40
C GLY A 44 22.85 13.06 -6.60
N PRO A 45 23.32 13.31 -7.84
CA PRO A 45 22.67 12.82 -9.05
C PRO A 45 22.56 11.30 -9.12
N ARG A 46 23.56 10.57 -8.60
CA ARG A 46 23.55 9.11 -8.56
C ARG A 46 22.39 8.55 -7.71
N ILE A 47 22.13 9.13 -6.55
CA ILE A 47 21.05 8.70 -5.64
C ILE A 47 19.69 8.98 -6.28
N LYS A 48 19.53 10.16 -6.91
CA LYS A 48 18.31 10.53 -7.63
C LYS A 48 18.02 9.58 -8.79
N ALA A 49 19.04 9.23 -9.58
CA ALA A 49 18.92 8.28 -10.68
C ALA A 49 18.54 6.88 -10.19
N ALA A 50 19.20 6.40 -9.12
CA ALA A 50 18.89 5.11 -8.52
C ALA A 50 17.46 5.05 -7.97
N TYR A 51 16.99 6.12 -7.32
CA TYR A 51 15.60 6.22 -6.86
C TYR A 51 14.61 6.17 -8.03
N ALA A 52 14.85 6.97 -9.08
CA ALA A 52 13.97 6.98 -10.25
C ALA A 52 13.88 5.61 -10.91
N ALA A 53 15.03 4.93 -11.09
CA ALA A 53 15.09 3.57 -11.62
C ALA A 53 14.36 2.57 -10.72
N GLY A 54 14.50 2.67 -9.40
CA GLY A 54 13.78 1.84 -8.44
C GLY A 54 12.27 2.03 -8.50
N ILE A 55 11.79 3.27 -8.66
CA ILE A 55 10.37 3.53 -8.89
C ILE A 55 9.93 2.90 -10.20
N ASP A 56 10.68 3.06 -11.29
CA ASP A 56 10.29 2.53 -12.59
C ASP A 56 10.22 0.99 -12.60
N ALA A 57 11.20 0.31 -11.98
CA ALA A 57 11.22 -1.14 -11.80
C ALA A 57 10.19 -1.67 -10.79
N GLY A 58 9.66 -0.82 -9.91
CA GLY A 58 8.73 -1.22 -8.86
C GLY A 58 7.40 -1.75 -9.42
N VAL A 59 7.09 -3.00 -9.05
CA VAL A 59 5.83 -3.70 -9.37
C VAL A 59 4.85 -3.55 -8.22
N TYR A 60 3.59 -3.26 -8.53
CA TYR A 60 2.53 -3.25 -7.55
C TYR A 60 2.12 -4.69 -7.20
N HIS A 61 2.10 -5.01 -5.92
CA HIS A 61 1.55 -6.26 -5.40
C HIS A 61 0.24 -5.97 -4.68
N ALA A 62 -0.84 -6.60 -5.12
CA ALA A 62 -2.14 -6.44 -4.47
C ALA A 62 -2.08 -6.99 -3.03
N PRO A 63 -2.62 -6.26 -2.04
CA PRO A 63 -2.71 -6.79 -0.68
C PRO A 63 -3.72 -7.94 -0.65
N ASP A 64 -3.39 -8.97 0.11
CA ASP A 64 -4.25 -10.13 0.35
C ASP A 64 -5.19 -9.85 1.54
N PRO A 65 -6.51 -9.73 1.31
CA PRO A 65 -7.46 -9.44 2.39
C PRO A 65 -7.62 -10.58 3.41
N VAL A 66 -7.43 -11.83 2.99
CA VAL A 66 -7.52 -13.00 3.87
C VAL A 66 -6.32 -13.02 4.80
N LYS A 67 -5.11 -12.88 4.25
CA LYS A 67 -3.88 -12.76 5.05
C LYS A 67 -3.96 -11.58 6.02
N TRP A 68 -4.49 -10.45 5.57
CA TRP A 68 -4.71 -9.29 6.43
C TRP A 68 -5.64 -9.62 7.60
N ALA A 69 -6.78 -10.27 7.33
CA ALA A 69 -7.77 -10.61 8.36
C ALA A 69 -7.18 -11.57 9.41
N THR A 70 -6.46 -12.61 8.97
CA THR A 70 -5.81 -13.57 9.88
C THR A 70 -4.84 -12.87 10.83
N ASN A 71 -3.93 -12.06 10.30
CA ASN A 71 -2.93 -11.38 11.11
C ASN A 71 -3.55 -10.31 12.02
N TRP A 72 -4.56 -9.59 11.52
CA TRP A 72 -5.23 -8.56 12.30
C TRP A 72 -5.99 -9.16 13.49
N LYS A 73 -6.73 -10.26 13.27
CA LYS A 73 -7.43 -10.96 14.35
C LYS A 73 -6.44 -11.47 15.41
N ALA A 74 -5.36 -12.12 14.97
CA ALA A 74 -4.31 -12.60 15.88
C ALA A 74 -3.75 -11.46 16.77
N LYS A 75 -3.46 -10.30 16.17
CA LYS A 75 -2.93 -9.15 16.92
C LYS A 75 -3.93 -8.56 17.93
N MET A 76 -5.21 -8.55 17.60
CA MET A 76 -6.25 -7.94 18.44
C MET A 76 -6.76 -8.88 19.55
N SER A 77 -6.38 -10.15 19.50
CA SER A 77 -6.67 -11.15 20.53
C SER A 77 -5.51 -11.35 21.53
N GLU A 78 -4.43 -10.59 21.41
CA GLU A 78 -3.31 -10.56 22.38
C GLU A 78 -3.71 -9.91 23.72
#